data_AF-A0AA46NR16-F1
#
_entry.id   AF-A0AA46NR16-F1
#
_cell.length_a   1.000
_cell.length_b   1.000
_cell.length_c   1.000
_cell.angle_alpha   90.00
_cell.angle_beta   90.00
_cell.angle_gamma   90.00
#
_symmetry.space_group_name_H-M   'P 1'
#
loop_
_entity.id
_entity.type
_entity.pdbx_description
1 polymer ?
#
loop_
_entity_poly.entity_id
_entity_poly.type
_entity_poly.pdbx_seq_one_letter_code
_entity_poly.pdbx_strand_id
1 'polypeptide(L)'
;MWDHLFCNDEEISKKFSTITNSHQKFIEVLKNNEDFWEFFDVGCAKWASSLVVMAHSQCDDVRMRAAKNNKLIAHELMNDKSPDVRASCIYASTKISDVLLNDTHHYVRAVVAVKSEEYGLKLMNDSSDFVREWCAKWEVCARQYVNDKSLKVRWNALYQHKNLAELFINDESADIKLLCFDIDKSFASKLKTDLDSKIRKNVLVELPEMAEYFLNDESEDIRNLALNKLNSTK
;
A
#
# COMPACT_ATOMS: atom_id res chain seq x y z
N MET A 1 47.86 -16.20 -4.41
CA MET A 1 47.86 -14.73 -4.18
C MET A 1 46.45 -14.16 -4.23
N TRP A 2 45.62 -14.58 -5.18
CA TRP A 2 44.20 -14.20 -5.26
C TRP A 2 43.36 -14.72 -4.07
N ASP A 3 43.53 -15.97 -3.64
CA ASP A 3 42.74 -16.56 -2.53
C ASP A 3 42.97 -15.89 -1.16
N HIS A 4 44.16 -15.32 -0.92
CA HIS A 4 44.46 -14.61 0.33
C HIS A 4 43.79 -13.24 0.42
N LEU A 5 43.57 -12.56 -0.72
CA LEU A 5 42.91 -11.26 -0.74
C LEU A 5 41.39 -11.41 -0.49
N PHE A 6 40.76 -12.42 -1.10
CA PHE A 6 39.33 -12.70 -0.92
C PHE A 6 38.97 -13.09 0.52
N CYS A 7 39.82 -13.86 1.19
CA CYS A 7 39.60 -14.26 2.59
C CYS A 7 39.63 -13.05 3.55
N ASN A 8 40.42 -12.02 3.24
CA ASN A 8 40.51 -10.82 4.07
C ASN A 8 39.26 -9.95 3.97
N ASP A 9 38.67 -9.80 2.77
CA ASP A 9 37.48 -8.97 2.56
C ASP A 9 36.24 -9.57 3.25
N GLU A 10 36.08 -10.89 3.24
CA GLU A 10 35.01 -11.57 3.98
C GLU A 10 35.16 -11.39 5.49
N GLU A 11 36.38 -11.51 6.03
CA GLU A 11 36.63 -11.25 7.45
C GLU A 11 36.32 -9.80 7.85
N ILE A 12 36.73 -8.83 7.04
CA ILE A 12 36.46 -7.41 7.28
C ILE A 12 34.95 -7.17 7.31
N SER A 13 34.24 -7.67 6.31
CA SER A 13 32.79 -7.60 6.22
C SER A 13 32.11 -8.20 7.46
N LYS A 14 32.56 -9.37 7.89
CA LYS A 14 32.00 -10.06 9.07
C LYS A 14 32.25 -9.26 10.35
N LYS A 15 33.47 -8.72 10.54
CA LYS A 15 33.82 -7.89 11.69
C LYS A 15 32.96 -6.62 11.72
N PHE A 16 32.80 -5.96 10.58
CA PHE A 16 31.94 -4.78 10.45
C PHE A 16 30.48 -5.10 10.79
N SER A 17 29.93 -6.16 10.22
CA SER A 17 28.56 -6.63 10.52
C SER A 17 28.38 -6.90 12.03
N THR A 18 29.39 -7.46 12.70
CA THR A 18 29.34 -7.81 14.12
C THR A 18 29.17 -6.60 15.02
N ILE A 19 29.67 -5.42 14.62
CA ILE A 19 29.53 -4.18 15.40
C ILE A 19 28.05 -3.85 15.65
N THR A 20 27.19 -4.18 14.68
CA THR A 20 25.74 -3.93 14.76
C THR A 20 25.01 -4.83 15.78
N ASN A 21 25.69 -5.83 16.35
CA ASN A 21 25.09 -6.72 17.35
C ASN A 21 25.11 -6.14 18.76
N SER A 22 25.91 -5.10 19.02
CA SER A 22 26.07 -4.54 20.36
C SER A 22 26.26 -3.02 20.43
N HIS A 23 26.80 -2.38 19.38
CA HIS A 23 27.27 -0.99 19.48
C HIS A 23 26.21 0.05 19.10
N GLN A 24 25.42 0.51 20.08
CA GLN A 24 24.26 1.40 19.85
C GLN A 24 24.58 2.71 19.11
N LYS A 25 25.65 3.42 19.49
CA LYS A 25 26.04 4.67 18.80
C LYS A 25 26.34 4.46 17.31
N PHE A 26 26.85 3.27 16.96
CA PHE A 26 27.14 2.97 15.56
C PHE A 26 25.83 2.72 14.80
N ILE A 27 24.88 2.01 15.41
CA ILE A 27 23.53 1.80 14.86
C ILE A 27 22.82 3.14 14.64
N GLU A 28 22.91 4.08 15.59
CA GLU A 28 22.36 5.44 15.42
C GLU A 28 22.97 6.18 14.24
N VAL A 29 24.28 6.04 14.01
CA VAL A 29 24.95 6.62 12.83
C VAL A 29 24.43 5.97 11.55
N LEU A 30 24.28 4.64 11.50
CA LEU A 30 23.73 3.94 10.34
C LEU A 30 22.33 4.43 9.99
N LYS A 31 21.46 4.58 10.99
CA LYS A 31 20.07 5.02 10.79
C LYS A 31 19.94 6.43 10.23
N ASN A 32 20.93 7.29 10.48
CA ASN A 32 20.92 8.68 10.08
C ASN A 32 21.74 8.97 8.81
N ASN A 33 22.30 7.95 8.17
CA ASN A 33 23.16 8.14 7.00
C ASN A 33 22.91 7.04 5.97
N GLU A 34 22.25 7.43 4.87
CA GLU A 34 21.84 6.52 3.81
C GLU A 34 23.02 5.89 3.05
N ASP A 35 24.16 6.57 2.99
CA ASP A 35 25.34 6.12 2.25
C ASP A 35 25.93 4.82 2.82
N PHE A 36 25.73 4.56 4.12
CA PHE A 36 26.23 3.30 4.72
C PHE A 36 25.44 2.08 4.28
N TRP A 37 24.22 2.24 3.76
CA TRP A 37 23.41 1.08 3.40
C TRP A 37 23.95 0.36 2.17
N GLU A 38 24.58 1.07 1.22
CA GLU A 38 25.25 0.44 0.08
C GLU A 38 26.36 -0.52 0.54
N PHE A 39 27.06 -0.19 1.63
CA PHE A 39 28.06 -1.09 2.21
C PHE A 39 27.45 -2.40 2.72
N PHE A 40 26.25 -2.36 3.31
CA PHE A 40 25.55 -3.57 3.72
C PHE A 40 25.03 -4.36 2.53
N ASP A 41 24.44 -3.68 1.55
CA ASP A 41 23.78 -4.31 0.41
C ASP A 41 24.79 -4.95 -0.57
N VAL A 42 25.94 -4.31 -0.78
CA VAL A 42 26.97 -4.79 -1.74
C VAL A 42 28.16 -5.44 -1.03
N GLY A 43 28.62 -4.84 0.07
CA GLY A 43 29.82 -5.26 0.79
C GLY A 43 29.56 -6.46 1.71
N CYS A 44 28.51 -6.37 2.54
CA CYS A 44 28.22 -7.37 3.55
C CYS A 44 27.35 -8.52 3.06
N ALA A 45 26.26 -8.21 2.36
CA ALA A 45 25.23 -9.18 2.01
C ALA A 45 25.70 -10.24 0.99
N LYS A 46 26.82 -10.00 0.28
CA LYS A 46 27.40 -11.00 -0.62
C LYS A 46 28.04 -12.20 0.09
N TRP A 47 28.39 -12.06 1.37
CA TRP A 47 29.08 -13.11 2.12
C TRP A 47 28.13 -13.85 3.05
N ALA A 48 28.03 -15.17 2.89
CA ALA A 48 27.19 -16.00 3.76
C ALA A 48 27.55 -15.85 5.24
N SER A 49 28.84 -15.78 5.58
CA SER A 49 29.29 -15.61 6.96
C SER A 49 28.91 -14.25 7.57
N SER A 50 28.81 -13.20 6.74
CA SER A 50 28.38 -11.87 7.18
C SER A 50 26.87 -11.82 7.36
N LEU A 51 26.11 -12.43 6.45
CA LEU A 51 24.65 -12.54 6.57
C LEU A 51 24.22 -13.24 7.88
N VAL A 52 24.91 -14.32 8.27
CA VAL A 52 24.66 -15.00 9.57
C VAL A 52 24.85 -14.04 10.75
N VAL A 53 25.90 -13.21 10.72
CA VAL A 53 26.14 -12.22 11.77
C VAL A 53 25.07 -11.12 11.74
N MET A 54 24.72 -10.64 10.55
CA MET A 54 23.69 -9.62 10.35
C MET A 54 22.32 -10.05 10.88
N ALA A 55 21.98 -11.34 10.81
CA ALA A 55 20.74 -11.89 11.34
C ALA A 55 20.58 -11.68 12.87
N HIS A 56 21.68 -11.48 13.59
CA HIS A 56 21.69 -11.22 15.03
C HIS A 56 21.88 -9.73 15.39
N SER A 57 21.84 -8.84 14.39
CA SER A 57 21.98 -7.40 14.61
C SER A 57 20.90 -6.86 15.53
N GLN A 58 21.24 -5.87 16.37
CA GLN A 58 20.24 -5.10 17.10
C GLN A 58 19.49 -4.12 16.19
N CYS A 59 20.02 -3.84 15.00
CA CYS A 59 19.36 -3.04 13.98
C CYS A 59 18.44 -3.92 13.12
N ASP A 60 17.15 -3.60 13.12
CA ASP A 60 16.13 -4.19 12.25
C ASP A 60 16.48 -4.06 10.76
N ASP A 61 16.91 -2.88 10.29
CA ASP A 61 17.34 -2.68 8.90
C ASP A 61 18.42 -3.65 8.41
N VAL A 62 19.34 -4.03 9.30
CA VAL A 62 20.42 -4.99 9.02
C VAL A 62 19.84 -6.41 8.97
N ARG A 63 18.96 -6.78 9.90
CA ARG A 63 18.26 -8.09 9.88
C ARG A 63 17.36 -8.24 8.66
N MET A 64 16.66 -7.18 8.25
CA MET A 64 15.85 -7.14 7.03
C MET A 64 16.70 -7.45 5.78
N ARG A 65 17.88 -6.83 5.67
CA ARG A 65 18.82 -7.11 4.57
C ARG A 65 19.34 -8.54 4.60
N ALA A 66 19.60 -9.08 5.79
CA ALA A 66 20.01 -10.47 5.94
C ALA A 66 18.92 -11.44 5.43
N ALA A 67 17.65 -11.21 5.81
CA ALA A 67 16.51 -11.99 5.36
C ALA A 67 16.29 -11.91 3.84
N LYS A 68 16.38 -10.71 3.26
CA LYS A 68 16.20 -10.50 1.81
C LYS A 68 17.23 -11.23 0.96
N ASN A 69 18.45 -11.36 1.44
CA ASN A 69 19.56 -11.94 0.68
C ASN A 69 19.76 -13.44 0.90
N ASN A 70 19.09 -14.06 1.87
CA ASN A 70 19.24 -15.49 2.11
C ASN A 70 17.97 -16.14 2.65
N LYS A 71 17.47 -17.13 1.90
CA LYS A 71 16.25 -17.86 2.22
C LYS A 71 16.30 -18.62 3.55
N LEU A 72 17.44 -19.18 3.93
CA LEU A 72 17.57 -19.88 5.22
C LEU A 72 17.49 -18.89 6.38
N ILE A 73 18.12 -17.73 6.23
CA ILE A 73 18.03 -16.65 7.22
C ILE A 73 16.61 -16.08 7.30
N ALA A 74 15.92 -15.91 6.18
CA ALA A 74 14.51 -15.53 6.19
C ALA A 74 13.63 -16.54 6.96
N HIS A 75 13.94 -17.83 6.88
CA HIS A 75 13.25 -18.85 7.68
C HIS A 75 13.55 -18.74 9.17
N GLU A 76 14.76 -18.35 9.56
CA GLU A 76 15.12 -18.06 10.95
C GLU A 76 14.40 -16.81 11.49
N LEU A 77 14.36 -15.76 10.67
CA LEU A 77 13.85 -14.43 11.04
C LEU A 77 12.33 -14.27 10.85
N MET A 78 11.60 -15.30 10.39
CA MET A 78 10.15 -15.19 10.22
C MET A 78 9.39 -14.98 11.54
N ASN A 79 10.02 -15.22 12.70
CA ASN A 79 9.46 -14.95 14.03
C ASN A 79 10.14 -13.75 14.72
N ASP A 80 10.84 -12.89 13.98
CA ASP A 80 11.53 -11.72 14.54
C ASP A 80 10.58 -10.81 15.33
N LYS A 81 11.09 -10.16 16.38
CA LYS A 81 10.32 -9.20 17.18
C LYS A 81 9.79 -8.01 16.36
N SER A 82 10.54 -7.58 15.34
CA SER A 82 10.16 -6.48 14.46
C SER A 82 9.22 -6.97 13.35
N PRO A 83 8.04 -6.34 13.17
CA PRO A 83 7.15 -6.67 12.06
C PRO A 83 7.80 -6.38 10.69
N ASP A 84 8.69 -5.39 10.58
CA ASP A 84 9.37 -5.06 9.32
C ASP A 84 10.37 -6.14 8.88
N VAL A 85 11.05 -6.77 9.85
CA VAL A 85 11.91 -7.93 9.60
C VAL A 85 11.07 -9.12 9.15
N ARG A 86 9.95 -9.43 9.83
CA ARG A 86 9.05 -10.52 9.42
C ARG A 86 8.47 -10.28 8.02
N ALA A 87 8.05 -9.04 7.73
CA ALA A 87 7.57 -8.66 6.41
C ALA A 87 8.62 -8.87 5.31
N SER A 88 9.90 -8.57 5.60
CA SER A 88 11.01 -8.81 4.67
C SER A 88 11.24 -10.29 4.34
N CYS A 89 10.75 -11.22 5.16
CA CYS A 89 10.89 -12.66 4.94
C CYS A 89 9.86 -13.23 3.95
N ILE A 90 8.75 -12.54 3.71
CA ILE A 90 7.55 -13.06 2.99
C ILE A 90 7.88 -13.56 1.57
N TYR A 91 8.79 -12.91 0.87
CA TYR A 91 9.12 -13.24 -0.51
C TYR A 91 10.14 -14.39 -0.65
N ALA A 92 10.78 -14.82 0.45
CA ALA A 92 11.79 -15.87 0.40
C ALA A 92 11.21 -17.27 0.17
N SER A 93 9.96 -17.52 0.60
CA SER A 93 9.27 -18.79 0.32
C SER A 93 7.75 -18.71 0.50
N THR A 94 7.01 -19.64 -0.10
CA THR A 94 5.58 -19.84 0.16
C THR A 94 5.31 -20.26 1.60
N LYS A 95 6.12 -21.18 2.14
CA LYS A 95 6.03 -21.63 3.54
C LYS A 95 6.06 -20.49 4.55
N ILE A 96 6.92 -19.48 4.35
CA ILE A 96 6.96 -18.31 5.24
C ILE A 96 5.65 -17.52 5.12
N SER A 97 5.15 -17.27 3.92
CA SER A 97 3.89 -16.56 3.71
C SER A 97 2.70 -17.30 4.31
N ASP A 98 2.64 -18.62 4.20
CA ASP A 98 1.57 -19.43 4.79
C ASP A 98 1.51 -19.30 6.31
N VAL A 99 2.68 -19.21 6.97
CA VAL A 99 2.77 -18.93 8.40
C VAL A 99 2.36 -17.50 8.72
N LEU A 100 2.94 -16.53 8.00
CA LEU A 100 2.73 -15.09 8.25
C LEU A 100 1.36 -14.57 7.81
N LEU A 101 0.56 -15.38 7.11
CA LEU A 101 -0.84 -15.09 6.82
C LEU A 101 -1.63 -14.76 8.09
N ASN A 102 -1.29 -15.41 9.21
CA ASN A 102 -1.94 -15.24 10.50
C ASN A 102 -1.10 -14.39 11.48
N ASP A 103 -0.15 -13.59 10.97
CA ASP A 103 0.69 -12.76 11.84
C ASP A 103 -0.15 -11.80 12.69
N THR A 104 0.24 -11.63 13.94
CA THR A 104 -0.45 -10.72 14.88
C THR A 104 -0.48 -9.27 14.40
N HIS A 105 0.54 -8.84 13.65
CA HIS A 105 0.68 -7.48 13.18
C HIS A 105 0.06 -7.29 11.79
N HIS A 106 -0.91 -6.39 11.68
CA HIS A 106 -1.66 -6.14 10.44
C HIS A 106 -0.77 -5.76 9.25
N TYR A 107 0.31 -5.00 9.47
CA TYR A 107 1.28 -4.69 8.40
C TYR A 107 1.87 -5.96 7.75
N VAL A 108 2.25 -6.96 8.53
CA VAL A 108 2.82 -8.22 8.00
C VAL A 108 1.78 -8.93 7.14
N ARG A 109 0.53 -9.02 7.63
CA ARG A 109 -0.58 -9.61 6.86
C ARG A 109 -0.88 -8.83 5.57
N ALA A 110 -0.82 -7.50 5.60
CA ALA A 110 -0.99 -6.67 4.41
C ALA A 110 0.10 -6.94 3.36
N VAL A 111 1.36 -7.12 3.77
CA VAL A 111 2.45 -7.51 2.87
C VAL A 111 2.23 -8.93 2.31
N VAL A 112 1.70 -9.86 3.11
CA VAL A 112 1.29 -11.20 2.60
C VAL A 112 0.20 -11.07 1.54
N ALA A 113 -0.83 -10.25 1.78
CA ALA A 113 -1.97 -10.06 0.87
C ALA A 113 -1.56 -9.62 -0.54
N VAL A 114 -0.52 -8.79 -0.66
CA VAL A 114 -0.08 -8.25 -1.96
C VAL A 114 0.95 -9.12 -2.69
N LYS A 115 1.36 -10.24 -2.08
CA LYS A 115 2.31 -11.20 -2.68
C LYS A 115 1.72 -11.90 -3.91
N SER A 116 0.46 -12.33 -3.82
CA SER A 116 -0.29 -12.94 -4.92
C SER A 116 -1.79 -12.76 -4.71
N GLU A 117 -2.56 -12.89 -5.79
CA GLU A 117 -4.03 -12.84 -5.74
C GLU A 117 -4.60 -13.87 -4.75
N GLU A 118 -4.03 -15.08 -4.70
CA GLU A 118 -4.45 -16.14 -3.77
C GLU A 118 -4.38 -15.70 -2.31
N TYR A 119 -3.29 -15.04 -1.89
CA TYR A 119 -3.17 -14.51 -0.54
C TYR A 119 -4.10 -13.32 -0.30
N GLY A 120 -4.31 -12.47 -1.31
CA GLY A 120 -5.31 -11.40 -1.27
C GLY A 120 -6.71 -11.95 -0.98
N LEU A 121 -7.12 -13.00 -1.69
CA LEU A 121 -8.42 -13.67 -1.48
C LEU A 121 -8.52 -14.31 -0.09
N LYS A 122 -7.44 -14.88 0.44
CA LYS A 122 -7.42 -15.42 1.82
C LYS A 122 -7.58 -14.33 2.89
N LEU A 123 -7.15 -13.11 2.61
CA LEU A 123 -7.17 -11.97 3.56
C LEU A 123 -8.23 -10.91 3.25
N MET A 124 -9.07 -11.09 2.23
CA MET A 124 -10.04 -10.07 1.81
C MET A 124 -11.07 -9.72 2.90
N ASN A 125 -11.28 -10.60 3.87
CA ASN A 125 -12.19 -10.37 5.01
C ASN A 125 -11.44 -10.09 6.32
N ASP A 126 -10.18 -9.67 6.26
CA ASP A 126 -9.38 -9.38 7.46
C ASP A 126 -10.07 -8.33 8.33
N SER A 127 -9.98 -8.51 9.65
CA SER A 127 -10.49 -7.58 10.65
C SER A 127 -9.98 -6.14 10.48
N SER A 128 -8.73 -5.98 10.03
CA SER A 128 -8.07 -4.71 9.78
C SER A 128 -8.46 -4.18 8.41
N ASP A 129 -9.00 -2.97 8.37
CA ASP A 129 -9.27 -2.27 7.11
C ASP A 129 -7.98 -1.97 6.33
N PHE A 130 -6.86 -1.74 7.01
CA PHE A 130 -5.54 -1.62 6.37
C PHE A 130 -5.17 -2.85 5.54
N VAL A 131 -5.43 -4.07 6.05
CA VAL A 131 -5.16 -5.30 5.28
C VAL A 131 -6.12 -5.39 4.08
N ARG A 132 -7.41 -5.13 4.29
CA ARG A 132 -8.41 -5.16 3.20
C ARG A 132 -8.10 -4.13 2.11
N GLU A 133 -7.66 -2.94 2.49
CA GLU A 133 -7.20 -1.88 1.59
C GLU A 133 -6.05 -2.37 0.70
N TRP A 134 -5.09 -3.11 1.25
CA TRP A 134 -3.97 -3.68 0.50
C TRP A 134 -4.40 -4.85 -0.40
N CYS A 135 -5.37 -5.67 0.03
CA CYS A 135 -5.98 -6.69 -0.83
C CYS A 135 -6.62 -6.07 -2.08
N ALA A 136 -7.07 -4.81 -2.03
CA ALA A 136 -7.67 -4.11 -3.18
C ALA A 136 -6.70 -3.91 -4.36
N LYS A 137 -5.40 -4.20 -4.18
CA LYS A 137 -4.45 -4.38 -5.31
C LYS A 137 -4.98 -5.36 -6.36
N TRP A 138 -5.69 -6.40 -5.94
CA TRP A 138 -6.26 -7.41 -6.82
C TRP A 138 -7.70 -7.05 -7.17
N GLU A 139 -8.02 -6.95 -8.47
CA GLU A 139 -9.36 -6.54 -8.94
C GLU A 139 -10.46 -7.45 -8.38
N VAL A 140 -10.19 -8.76 -8.26
CA VAL A 140 -11.13 -9.75 -7.70
C VAL A 140 -11.51 -9.41 -6.26
N CYS A 141 -10.57 -8.92 -5.45
CA CYS A 141 -10.85 -8.44 -4.10
C CYS A 141 -11.58 -7.09 -4.14
N ALA A 142 -11.09 -6.14 -4.95
CA ALA A 142 -11.66 -4.80 -5.09
C ALA A 142 -13.16 -4.82 -5.46
N ARG A 143 -13.56 -5.70 -6.37
CA ARG A 143 -14.97 -5.90 -6.77
C ARG A 143 -15.89 -6.28 -5.59
N GLN A 144 -15.36 -6.89 -4.54
CA GLN A 144 -16.12 -7.30 -3.36
C GLN A 144 -16.26 -6.19 -2.31
N TYR A 145 -15.50 -5.10 -2.43
CA TYR A 145 -15.47 -4.00 -1.47
C TYR A 145 -16.48 -2.89 -1.70
N VAL A 146 -17.41 -3.04 -2.64
CA VAL A 146 -18.47 -2.04 -2.90
C VAL A 146 -19.25 -1.67 -1.63
N ASN A 147 -19.38 -2.63 -0.70
CA ASN A 147 -20.06 -2.43 0.59
C ASN A 147 -19.12 -2.56 1.79
N ASP A 148 -17.80 -2.39 1.61
CA ASP A 148 -16.88 -2.42 2.75
C ASP A 148 -17.21 -1.30 3.74
N LYS A 149 -17.19 -1.60 5.03
CA LYS A 149 -17.48 -0.60 6.09
C LYS A 149 -16.49 0.57 6.12
N SER A 150 -15.29 0.40 5.58
CA SER A 150 -14.25 1.42 5.56
C SER A 150 -14.26 2.18 4.24
N LEU A 151 -14.54 3.49 4.31
CA LEU A 151 -14.44 4.39 3.16
C LEU A 151 -13.10 4.26 2.43
N LYS A 152 -11.99 4.08 3.17
CA LYS A 152 -10.64 3.95 2.59
C LYS A 152 -10.53 2.71 1.70
N VAL A 153 -11.11 1.59 2.12
CA VAL A 153 -11.09 0.33 1.36
C VAL A 153 -11.90 0.51 0.06
N ARG A 154 -13.11 1.07 0.17
CA ARG A 154 -13.97 1.33 -1.00
C ARG A 154 -13.33 2.29 -2.00
N TRP A 155 -12.76 3.39 -1.48
CA TRP A 155 -12.07 4.39 -2.28
C TRP A 155 -10.84 3.79 -2.98
N ASN A 156 -9.99 3.05 -2.25
CA ASN A 156 -8.79 2.44 -2.84
C ASN A 156 -9.14 1.37 -3.88
N ALA A 157 -10.20 0.59 -3.65
CA ALA A 157 -10.72 -0.37 -4.63
C ALA A 157 -11.07 0.30 -5.96
N LEU A 158 -11.79 1.42 -5.91
CA LEU A 158 -12.14 2.19 -7.11
C LEU A 158 -10.92 2.90 -7.72
N TYR A 159 -10.06 3.49 -6.90
CA TYR A 159 -8.88 4.23 -7.36
C TYR A 159 -7.92 3.33 -8.16
N GLN A 160 -7.68 2.11 -7.69
CA GLN A 160 -6.82 1.14 -8.35
C GLN A 160 -7.47 0.55 -9.60
N HIS A 161 -8.80 0.36 -9.60
CA HIS A 161 -9.54 -0.33 -10.66
C HIS A 161 -10.70 0.53 -11.17
N LYS A 162 -10.37 1.56 -11.95
CA LYS A 162 -11.35 2.54 -12.47
C LYS A 162 -12.48 1.91 -13.29
N ASN A 163 -12.24 0.74 -13.90
CA ASN A 163 -13.25 -0.04 -14.61
C ASN A 163 -14.40 -0.54 -13.71
N LEU A 164 -14.25 -0.46 -12.38
CA LEU A 164 -15.30 -0.81 -11.42
C LEU A 164 -16.25 0.35 -11.09
N ALA A 165 -16.07 1.56 -11.65
CA ALA A 165 -16.86 2.74 -11.29
C ALA A 165 -18.39 2.54 -11.35
N GLU A 166 -18.87 1.75 -12.31
CA GLU A 166 -20.30 1.41 -12.43
C GLU A 166 -20.85 0.68 -11.19
N LEU A 167 -20.01 -0.08 -10.48
CA LEU A 167 -20.39 -0.76 -9.24
C LEU A 167 -20.45 0.20 -8.04
N PHE A 168 -19.65 1.26 -8.05
CA PHE A 168 -19.47 2.20 -6.93
C PHE A 168 -20.32 3.48 -7.06
N ILE A 169 -20.99 3.71 -8.19
CA ILE A 169 -21.73 4.97 -8.42
C ILE A 169 -22.87 5.22 -7.43
N ASN A 170 -23.36 4.18 -6.76
CA ASN A 170 -24.41 4.26 -5.74
C ASN A 170 -23.86 4.23 -4.30
N ASP A 171 -22.55 4.35 -4.11
CA ASP A 171 -21.91 4.38 -2.79
C ASP A 171 -22.53 5.46 -1.89
N GLU A 172 -22.69 5.21 -0.61
CA GLU A 172 -23.20 6.21 0.34
C GLU A 172 -22.34 7.48 0.42
N SER A 173 -21.04 7.39 0.11
CA SER A 173 -20.11 8.49 0.19
C SER A 173 -20.14 9.35 -1.06
N ALA A 174 -20.40 10.65 -0.86
CA ALA A 174 -20.33 11.63 -1.94
C ALA A 174 -18.96 11.65 -2.63
N ASP A 175 -17.87 11.43 -1.88
CA ASP A 175 -16.51 11.43 -2.44
C ASP A 175 -16.30 10.26 -3.43
N ILE A 176 -16.91 9.10 -3.18
CA ILE A 176 -16.83 7.95 -4.10
C ILE A 176 -17.73 8.17 -5.31
N LYS A 177 -18.95 8.68 -5.14
CA LYS A 177 -19.82 9.02 -6.28
C LYS A 177 -19.17 10.06 -7.19
N LEU A 178 -18.53 11.07 -6.62
CA LEU A 178 -17.78 12.09 -7.37
C LEU A 178 -16.55 11.50 -8.04
N LEU A 179 -15.82 10.58 -7.40
CA LEU A 179 -14.73 9.85 -8.04
C LEU A 179 -15.23 9.04 -9.26
N CYS A 180 -16.38 8.35 -9.15
CA CYS A 180 -16.99 7.68 -10.30
C CYS A 180 -17.30 8.69 -11.42
N PHE A 181 -17.89 9.83 -11.08
CA PHE A 181 -18.20 10.89 -12.06
C PHE A 181 -16.96 11.47 -12.73
N ASP A 182 -15.85 11.59 -12.01
CA ASP A 182 -14.57 12.02 -12.58
C ASP A 182 -13.95 10.97 -13.50
N ILE A 183 -14.20 9.68 -13.24
CA ILE A 183 -13.82 8.58 -14.11
C ILE A 183 -14.65 8.58 -15.40
N ASP A 184 -15.96 8.76 -15.30
CA ASP A 184 -16.88 8.78 -16.43
C ASP A 184 -18.01 9.80 -16.23
N LYS A 185 -17.94 10.89 -17.00
CA LYS A 185 -18.91 12.00 -16.95
C LYS A 185 -20.31 11.57 -17.40
N SER A 186 -20.48 10.42 -18.06
CA SER A 186 -21.80 9.88 -18.42
C SER A 186 -22.66 9.56 -17.19
N PHE A 187 -22.04 9.36 -16.02
CA PHE A 187 -22.75 9.18 -14.75
C PHE A 187 -23.50 10.42 -14.25
N ALA A 188 -23.33 11.58 -14.88
CA ALA A 188 -24.18 12.75 -14.64
C ALA A 188 -25.68 12.42 -14.71
N SER A 189 -26.06 11.52 -15.63
CA SER A 189 -27.44 11.06 -15.77
C SER A 189 -28.01 10.42 -14.50
N LYS A 190 -27.17 9.75 -13.70
CA LYS A 190 -27.51 9.12 -12.41
C LYS A 190 -27.41 10.12 -11.25
N LEU A 191 -26.40 11.00 -11.28
CA LEU A 191 -26.08 11.90 -10.18
C LEU A 191 -26.85 13.24 -10.18
N LYS A 192 -27.47 13.63 -11.30
CA LYS A 192 -28.25 14.88 -11.37
C LYS A 192 -29.47 14.91 -10.44
N THR A 193 -29.92 13.75 -9.95
CA THR A 193 -31.01 13.59 -8.98
C THR A 193 -30.50 13.11 -7.61
N ASP A 194 -29.19 13.16 -7.36
CA ASP A 194 -28.65 12.70 -6.07
C ASP A 194 -29.25 13.50 -4.91
N LEU A 195 -29.47 12.86 -3.77
CA LEU A 195 -30.00 13.53 -2.58
C LEU A 195 -29.03 14.57 -2.02
N ASP A 196 -27.72 14.38 -2.24
CA ASP A 196 -26.72 15.36 -1.83
C ASP A 196 -26.59 16.48 -2.87
N SER A 197 -27.03 17.69 -2.47
CA SER A 197 -26.90 18.90 -3.29
C SER A 197 -25.46 19.20 -3.71
N LYS A 198 -24.44 18.81 -2.93
CA LYS A 198 -23.03 18.99 -3.32
C LYS A 198 -22.69 18.20 -4.58
N ILE A 199 -23.24 16.99 -4.72
CA ILE A 199 -23.04 16.15 -5.90
C ILE A 199 -23.72 16.78 -7.11
N ARG A 200 -25.00 17.15 -6.96
CA ARG A 200 -25.75 17.82 -8.03
C ARG A 200 -25.07 19.11 -8.49
N LYS A 201 -24.58 19.92 -7.55
CA LYS A 201 -23.80 21.13 -7.83
C LYS A 201 -22.52 20.81 -8.62
N ASN A 202 -21.76 19.79 -8.24
CA ASN A 202 -20.55 19.38 -8.96
C ASN A 202 -20.86 18.93 -10.39
N VAL A 203 -21.95 18.19 -10.61
CA VAL A 203 -22.41 17.83 -11.96
C VAL A 203 -22.63 19.10 -12.80
N LEU A 204 -23.34 20.10 -12.28
CA LEU A 204 -23.57 21.36 -12.98
C LEU A 204 -22.29 22.18 -13.21
N VAL A 205 -21.36 22.17 -12.26
CA VAL A 205 -20.07 22.87 -12.40
C VAL A 205 -19.26 22.30 -13.56
N GLU A 206 -19.17 20.98 -13.63
CA GLU A 206 -18.36 20.24 -14.62
C GLU A 206 -19.07 20.13 -15.98
N LEU A 207 -20.40 20.11 -16.01
CA LEU A 207 -21.22 20.02 -17.22
C LEU A 207 -22.23 21.18 -17.30
N PRO A 208 -21.78 22.41 -17.63
CA PRO A 208 -22.64 23.59 -17.71
C PRO A 208 -23.80 23.47 -18.72
N GLU A 209 -23.68 22.59 -19.73
CA GLU A 209 -24.76 22.28 -20.67
C GLU A 209 -26.00 21.69 -19.99
N MET A 210 -25.88 21.16 -18.78
CA MET A 210 -27.01 20.67 -17.98
C MET A 210 -27.77 21.78 -17.24
N ALA A 211 -27.36 23.05 -17.37
CA ALA A 211 -27.94 24.15 -16.60
C ALA A 211 -29.47 24.27 -16.72
N GLU A 212 -30.05 24.00 -17.89
CA GLU A 212 -31.51 24.05 -18.06
C GLU A 212 -32.24 23.05 -17.15
N TYR A 213 -31.69 21.85 -16.94
CA TYR A 213 -32.24 20.86 -16.02
C TYR A 213 -32.25 21.36 -14.57
N PHE A 214 -31.17 22.04 -14.16
CA PHE A 214 -30.95 22.48 -12.79
C PHE A 214 -31.66 23.79 -12.42
N LEU A 215 -32.36 24.45 -13.35
CA LEU A 215 -33.19 25.63 -13.05
C LEU A 215 -34.32 25.32 -12.03
N ASN A 216 -34.73 24.06 -11.94
CA ASN A 216 -35.78 23.59 -11.04
C ASN A 216 -35.22 22.73 -9.88
N ASP A 217 -33.92 22.77 -9.62
CA ASP A 217 -33.33 22.06 -8.48
C ASP A 217 -33.95 22.54 -7.16
N GLU A 218 -34.11 21.66 -6.18
CA GLU A 218 -34.61 22.01 -4.84
C GLU A 218 -33.70 23.04 -4.13
N SER A 219 -32.39 23.01 -4.41
CA SER A 219 -31.39 23.92 -3.84
C SER A 219 -31.36 25.25 -4.59
N GLU A 220 -31.61 26.34 -3.87
CA GLU A 220 -31.56 27.70 -4.42
C GLU A 220 -30.18 28.05 -4.99
N ASP A 221 -29.11 27.61 -4.33
CA ASP A 221 -27.73 27.83 -4.79
C ASP A 221 -27.47 27.20 -6.16
N ILE A 222 -28.03 26.02 -6.40
CA ILE A 222 -27.89 25.31 -7.68
C ILE A 222 -28.71 26.01 -8.76
N ARG A 223 -29.94 26.44 -8.46
CA ARG A 223 -30.77 27.22 -9.41
C ARG A 223 -30.08 28.53 -9.82
N ASN A 224 -29.50 29.25 -8.86
CA ASN A 224 -28.77 30.49 -9.12
C ASN A 224 -27.51 30.25 -9.97
N LEU A 225 -26.77 29.17 -9.67
CA LEU A 225 -25.62 28.77 -10.48
C LEU A 225 -26.03 28.42 -11.92
N ALA A 226 -27.13 27.69 -12.10
CA ALA A 226 -27.64 27.30 -13.41
C ALA A 226 -28.02 28.52 -14.25
N LEU A 227 -28.75 29.48 -13.66
CA LEU A 227 -29.09 30.75 -14.32
C LEU A 227 -27.85 31.52 -14.77
N ASN A 228 -26.83 31.59 -13.90
CA ASN A 228 -25.56 32.25 -14.23
C ASN A 228 -24.84 31.55 -15.40
N LYS A 229 -24.80 30.21 -15.42
CA LYS A 229 -24.19 29.45 -16.52
C LYS A 229 -24.89 29.72 -17.85
N LEU A 230 -26.23 29.71 -17.89
CA LEU A 230 -27.02 30.01 -19.10
C LEU A 230 -26.83 31.43 -19.61
N ASN A 231 -26.64 32.40 -18.71
CA ASN A 231 -26.38 33.78 -19.10
C ASN A 231 -24.95 34.00 -19.61
N SER A 232 -24.00 33.16 -19.19
CA SER A 232 -22.60 33.24 -19.63
C SER A 232 -22.31 32.61 -20.99
N THR A 233 -23.23 31.77 -21.51
CA THR A 233 -23.13 31.11 -22.82
C THR A 233 -23.91 31.82 -23.93
N LYS A 234 -24.61 32.92 -23.62
CA LYS A 234 -25.29 33.80 -24.59
C LYS A 234 -24.40 34.99 -24.96
#